data_AF-A0A3E0MTN1-F1
#
_entry.id   AF-A0A3E0MTN1-F1
#
_cell.length_a   1.000
_cell.length_b   1.000
_cell.length_c   1.000
_cell.angle_alpha   90.00
_cell.angle_beta   90.00
_cell.angle_gamma   90.00
#
_symmetry.space_group_name_H-M   'P 1'
#
loop_
_entity.id
_entity.type
_entity.pdbx_description
1 polymer ?
#
loop_
_entity_poly.entity_id
_entity_poly.type
_entity_poly.pdbx_seq_one_letter_code
_entity_poly.pdbx_strand_id
1 'polypeptide(L)'
;MKLLPAIIIGTLLMLFNPPQNEVPANGTYTYEVVFAEWEGKSLGDEIIVVVEDGHAALLISENSNALWMGAKPGDVWEEGTLRKHKSGVWIISKDKSDVDLDEIGGCTGGPIIIDFEKRTVEMC
;
A
#
# COMPACT_ATOMS: atom_id res chain seq x y z
N MET A 1 -33.70 24.70 -52.60
CA MET A 1 -32.75 25.34 -51.65
C MET A 1 -32.08 24.24 -50.86
N LYS A 2 -30.75 24.24 -50.79
CA LYS A 2 -29.90 23.16 -50.25
C LYS A 2 -29.94 23.19 -48.71
N LEU A 3 -30.24 22.06 -48.08
CA LEU A 3 -30.03 21.83 -46.64
C LEU A 3 -28.56 21.43 -46.42
N LEU A 4 -27.84 22.22 -45.63
CA LEU A 4 -26.50 21.90 -45.13
C LEU A 4 -26.65 21.07 -43.85
N PRO A 5 -25.92 19.95 -43.67
CA PRO A 5 -25.83 19.31 -42.36
C PRO A 5 -24.77 20.03 -41.52
N ALA A 6 -25.18 20.48 -40.34
CA ALA A 6 -24.27 21.00 -39.33
C ALA A 6 -23.41 19.86 -38.77
N ILE A 7 -22.09 19.94 -38.98
CA ILE A 7 -21.11 19.03 -38.40
C ILE A 7 -20.86 19.52 -36.97
N ILE A 8 -21.37 18.79 -35.98
CA ILE A 8 -21.03 18.98 -34.57
C ILE A 8 -19.68 18.30 -34.35
N ILE A 9 -18.60 19.08 -34.36
CA ILE A 9 -17.28 18.62 -33.92
C ILE A 9 -17.32 18.59 -32.39
N GLY A 10 -17.65 17.43 -31.84
CA GLY A 10 -17.48 17.16 -30.41
C GLY A 10 -15.99 17.04 -30.11
N THR A 11 -15.41 18.07 -29.53
CA THR A 11 -14.04 18.04 -29.00
C THR A 11 -13.99 17.04 -27.85
N LEU A 12 -13.51 15.84 -28.14
CA LEU A 12 -13.16 14.82 -27.15
C LEU A 12 -12.02 15.37 -26.29
N LEU A 13 -12.35 15.94 -25.14
CA LEU A 13 -11.40 16.20 -24.05
C LEU A 13 -10.86 14.84 -23.59
N MET A 14 -9.73 14.43 -24.15
CA MET A 14 -8.94 13.36 -23.56
C MET A 14 -8.50 13.83 -22.18
N LEU A 15 -9.12 13.28 -21.14
CA LEU A 15 -8.63 13.40 -19.78
C LEU A 15 -7.27 12.70 -19.73
N PHE A 16 -6.20 13.48 -19.90
CA PHE A 16 -4.86 13.04 -19.53
C PHE A 16 -4.85 12.89 -18.01
N ASN A 17 -5.16 11.69 -17.52
CA ASN A 17 -4.79 11.33 -16.17
C ASN A 17 -3.26 11.19 -16.16
N PRO A 18 -2.51 12.07 -15.46
CA PRO A 18 -1.09 11.83 -15.26
C PRO A 18 -0.92 10.44 -14.62
N PRO A 19 0.18 9.73 -14.90
CA PRO A 19 0.44 8.45 -14.25
C PRO A 19 0.35 8.67 -12.74
N GLN A 20 -0.59 7.98 -12.09
CA GLN A 20 -0.67 7.96 -10.64
C GLN A 20 0.64 7.36 -10.15
N ASN A 21 1.33 8.06 -9.24
CA ASN A 21 2.49 7.49 -8.59
C ASN A 21 2.03 6.23 -7.84
N GLU A 22 2.69 5.10 -8.07
CA GLU A 22 2.29 3.83 -7.46
C GLU A 22 2.40 3.86 -5.94
N VAL A 23 3.32 4.69 -5.42
CA VAL A 23 3.49 5.00 -4.00
C VAL A 23 2.81 6.35 -3.72
N PRO A 24 2.04 6.49 -2.62
CA PRO A 24 1.45 7.76 -2.23
C PRO A 24 2.52 8.81 -1.91
N ALA A 25 2.11 10.08 -1.81
CA ALA A 25 2.98 11.16 -1.34
C ALA A 25 3.43 10.91 0.10
N ASN A 26 4.44 11.66 0.56
CA ASN A 26 4.82 11.65 1.96
C ASN A 26 3.61 12.04 2.83
N GLY A 27 3.40 11.33 3.93
CA GLY A 27 2.25 11.54 4.79
C GLY A 27 1.96 10.36 5.71
N THR A 28 0.86 10.48 6.44
CA THR A 28 0.37 9.49 7.40
C THR A 28 -0.97 8.98 6.94
N TYR A 29 -1.13 7.67 6.93
CA TYR A 29 -2.31 7.00 6.39
C TYR A 29 -2.78 5.87 7.30
N THR A 30 -4.08 5.61 7.33
CA THR A 30 -4.62 4.40 7.96
C THR A 30 -4.80 3.32 6.91
N TYR A 31 -4.21 2.15 7.17
CA TYR A 31 -4.28 0.96 6.34
C TYR A 31 -4.94 -0.15 7.14
N GLU A 32 -5.60 -1.06 6.44
CA GLU A 32 -6.17 -2.26 7.02
C GLU A 32 -5.10 -3.36 7.10
N VAL A 33 -5.06 -4.10 8.21
CA VAL A 33 -4.20 -5.27 8.32
C VAL A 33 -4.94 -6.48 7.77
N VAL A 34 -4.30 -7.14 6.81
CA VAL A 34 -4.75 -8.43 6.28
C VAL A 34 -3.79 -9.53 6.72
N PHE A 35 -4.33 -10.72 7.01
CA PHE A 35 -3.53 -11.78 7.60
C PHE A 35 -3.25 -12.88 6.58
N ALA A 36 -1.97 -13.22 6.40
CA ALA A 36 -1.53 -14.29 5.51
C ALA A 36 -2.12 -15.65 5.93
N GLU A 37 -2.24 -15.90 7.25
CA GLU A 37 -2.87 -17.12 7.81
C GLU A 37 -4.35 -17.26 7.42
N TRP A 38 -5.00 -16.16 7.04
CA TRP A 38 -6.42 -16.09 6.72
C TRP A 38 -6.68 -15.79 5.24
N GLU A 39 -5.74 -16.15 4.36
CA GLU A 39 -5.83 -15.91 2.91
C GLU A 39 -5.94 -14.43 2.54
N GLY A 40 -5.28 -13.56 3.30
CA GLY A 40 -5.32 -12.10 3.09
C GLY A 40 -6.65 -11.46 3.49
N LYS A 41 -7.42 -12.10 4.38
CA LYS A 41 -8.62 -11.50 4.97
C LYS A 41 -8.24 -10.52 6.08
N SER A 42 -9.01 -9.44 6.17
CA SER A 42 -8.99 -8.54 7.30
C SER A 42 -9.91 -9.04 8.42
N LEU A 43 -9.50 -8.75 9.66
CA LEU A 43 -10.30 -8.93 10.87
C LEU A 43 -10.75 -7.59 11.47
N GLY A 44 -10.73 -6.52 10.66
CA GLY A 44 -11.05 -5.15 11.06
C GLY A 44 -9.96 -4.48 11.88
N ASP A 45 -8.71 -4.93 11.74
CA ASP A 45 -7.55 -4.34 12.41
C ASP A 45 -6.94 -3.24 11.53
N GLU A 46 -6.41 -2.19 12.16
CA GLU A 46 -5.88 -1.02 11.49
C GLU A 46 -4.44 -0.75 11.92
N ILE A 47 -3.64 -0.25 10.97
CA ILE A 47 -2.28 0.20 11.21
C ILE A 47 -2.04 1.56 10.58
N ILE A 48 -1.21 2.37 11.23
CA ILE A 48 -0.81 3.67 10.70
C ILE A 48 0.45 3.48 9.85
N VAL A 49 0.39 3.88 8.59
CA VAL A 49 1.53 3.90 7.67
C VAL A 49 2.02 5.33 7.53
N VAL A 50 3.26 5.59 7.96
CA VAL A 50 3.96 6.85 7.72
C VAL A 50 4.90 6.64 6.55
N VAL A 51 4.67 7.38 5.45
CA VAL A 51 5.54 7.37 4.27
C VAL A 51 6.36 8.66 4.25
N GLU A 52 7.68 8.53 4.16
CA GLU A 52 8.60 9.67 4.08
C GLU A 52 9.79 9.30 3.19
N ASP A 53 9.94 9.99 2.05
CA ASP A 53 11.09 9.88 1.15
C ASP A 53 11.45 8.44 0.74
N GLY A 54 10.43 7.65 0.44
CA GLY A 54 10.59 6.24 0.04
C GLY A 54 10.87 5.27 1.19
N HIS A 55 10.73 5.73 2.44
CA HIS A 55 10.68 4.91 3.65
C HIS A 55 9.22 4.77 4.11
N ALA A 56 8.92 3.65 4.76
CA ALA A 56 7.64 3.43 5.43
C ALA A 56 7.87 2.91 6.85
N ALA A 57 7.15 3.50 7.80
CA ALA A 57 7.04 3.00 9.16
C ALA A 57 5.59 2.62 9.46
N LEU A 58 5.40 1.47 10.10
CA LEU A 58 4.14 0.94 10.54
C LEU A 58 3.98 1.19 12.05
N LEU A 59 3.01 2.00 12.44
CA LEU A 59 2.72 2.31 13.84
C LEU A 59 1.39 1.69 14.26
N ILE A 60 1.34 1.18 15.50
CA ILE A 60 0.11 0.64 16.07
C ILE A 60 -0.98 1.72 16.13
N SER A 61 -2.13 1.45 15.54
CA SER A 61 -3.30 2.33 15.58
C SER A 61 -3.96 2.32 16.97
N GLU A 62 -4.67 3.39 17.32
CA GLU A 62 -5.55 3.41 18.49
C GLU A 62 -6.69 2.39 18.38
N ASN A 63 -7.10 2.06 17.16
CA ASN A 63 -8.13 1.07 16.87
C ASN A 63 -7.57 -0.34 16.70
N SER A 64 -6.25 -0.53 16.88
CA SER A 64 -5.63 -1.80 16.56
C SER A 64 -6.05 -2.89 17.55
N ASN A 65 -6.29 -4.08 17.03
CA ASN A 65 -6.46 -5.25 17.89
C ASN A 65 -5.14 -5.59 18.58
N ALA A 66 -3.97 -5.37 17.96
CA ALA A 66 -2.65 -5.71 18.50
C ALA A 66 -2.31 -5.13 19.89
N LEU A 67 -3.11 -4.21 20.43
CA LEU A 67 -3.07 -3.80 21.84
C LEU A 67 -3.12 -4.99 22.82
N TRP A 68 -3.77 -6.11 22.47
CA TRP A 68 -3.80 -7.31 23.31
C TRP A 68 -2.45 -8.02 23.41
N MET A 69 -1.46 -7.69 22.56
CA MET A 69 -0.09 -8.20 22.62
C MET A 69 0.86 -7.35 23.47
N GLY A 70 0.34 -6.32 24.17
CA GLY A 70 1.13 -5.43 25.03
C GLY A 70 1.80 -4.27 24.29
N ALA A 71 1.58 -4.15 22.99
CA ALA A 71 1.92 -2.96 22.22
C ALA A 71 0.96 -1.80 22.56
N LYS A 72 1.41 -0.57 22.38
CA LYS A 72 0.64 0.65 22.64
C LYS A 72 0.44 1.43 21.35
N PRO A 73 -0.63 2.25 21.24
CA PRO A 73 -0.79 3.12 20.08
C PRO A 73 0.44 4.00 19.87
N GLY A 74 0.91 4.09 18.64
CA GLY A 74 2.11 4.82 18.26
C GLY A 74 3.42 4.05 18.37
N ASP A 75 3.44 2.85 18.95
CA ASP A 75 4.62 1.98 18.90
C ASP A 75 4.93 1.61 17.45
N VAL A 76 6.22 1.61 17.09
CA VAL A 76 6.68 1.14 15.78
C VAL A 76 6.63 -0.39 15.76
N TRP A 77 5.82 -0.94 14.87
CA TRP A 77 5.75 -2.37 14.64
C TRP A 77 6.86 -2.84 13.69
N GLU A 78 7.00 -2.15 12.55
CA GLU A 78 7.97 -2.50 11.51
C GLU A 78 8.29 -1.25 10.67
N GLU A 79 9.49 -1.18 10.10
CA GLU A 79 9.86 -0.08 9.22
C GLU A 79 10.93 -0.48 8.19
N GLY A 80 10.98 0.24 7.08
CA GLY A 80 11.97 -0.03 6.04
C GLY A 80 11.79 0.79 4.78
N THR A 81 12.71 0.59 3.85
CA THR A 81 12.64 1.24 2.55
C THR A 81 11.58 0.56 1.69
N LEU A 82 10.74 1.36 1.03
CA LEU A 82 9.80 0.89 0.04
C LEU A 82 10.53 0.43 -1.21
N ARG A 83 10.35 -0.85 -1.57
CA ARG A 83 10.92 -1.43 -2.78
C ARG A 83 9.86 -2.23 -3.52
N LYS A 84 9.99 -2.33 -4.84
CA LYS A 84 9.16 -3.20 -5.66
C LYS A 84 9.87 -4.54 -5.80
N HIS A 85 9.25 -5.60 -5.29
CA HIS A 85 9.77 -6.96 -5.36
C HIS A 85 9.75 -7.50 -6.81
N LYS A 86 10.52 -8.55 -7.13
CA LYS A 86 10.53 -9.19 -8.47
C LYS A 86 9.17 -9.70 -8.92
N SER A 87 8.25 -9.98 -7.98
CA SER A 87 6.85 -10.34 -8.29
C SER A 87 5.98 -9.14 -8.69
N GLY A 88 6.47 -7.92 -8.51
CA GLY A 88 5.76 -6.67 -8.83
C GLY A 88 4.99 -6.05 -7.66
N VAL A 89 4.92 -6.70 -6.51
CA VAL A 89 4.29 -6.12 -5.30
C VAL A 89 5.24 -5.17 -4.57
N TRP A 90 4.69 -4.22 -3.82
CA TRP A 90 5.47 -3.34 -2.97
C TRP A 90 5.74 -4.00 -1.62
N ILE A 91 6.96 -3.82 -1.12
CA ILE A 91 7.43 -4.37 0.14
C ILE A 91 8.11 -3.30 1.01
N ILE A 92 8.00 -3.47 2.32
CA ILE A 92 8.77 -2.74 3.32
C ILE A 92 10.02 -3.56 3.61
N SER A 93 11.16 -3.08 3.12
CA SER A 93 12.38 -3.87 3.01
C SER A 93 13.52 -3.30 3.86
N LYS A 94 14.21 -4.20 4.57
CA LYS A 94 15.40 -3.89 5.37
C LYS A 94 16.66 -3.91 4.51
N ASP A 95 16.72 -4.83 3.55
CA ASP A 95 17.90 -5.06 2.72
C ASP A 95 17.58 -4.94 1.22
N LYS A 96 18.51 -4.42 0.43
CA LYS A 96 18.30 -4.26 -1.01
C LYS A 96 18.04 -5.60 -1.72
N SER A 97 18.57 -6.71 -1.20
CA SER A 97 18.39 -8.05 -1.74
C SER A 97 16.99 -8.62 -1.53
N ASP A 98 16.16 -8.00 -0.68
CA ASP A 98 14.80 -8.46 -0.40
C ASP A 98 13.94 -8.49 -1.67
N VAL A 99 14.28 -7.66 -2.67
CA VAL A 99 13.57 -7.60 -3.96
C VAL A 99 13.68 -8.91 -4.75
N ASP A 100 14.65 -9.75 -4.44
CA ASP A 100 14.95 -10.99 -5.15
C ASP A 100 14.58 -12.26 -4.37
N LEU A 101 14.01 -12.14 -3.16
CA LEU A 101 13.62 -13.29 -2.34
C LEU A 101 12.54 -14.14 -3.01
N ASP A 102 12.56 -15.46 -2.79
CA ASP A 102 11.50 -16.33 -3.30
C ASP A 102 10.22 -16.27 -2.45
N GLU A 103 10.38 -15.98 -1.16
CA GLU A 103 9.31 -15.89 -0.18
C GLU A 103 9.30 -14.49 0.46
N ILE A 104 8.13 -13.87 0.48
CA ILE A 104 7.83 -12.56 1.08
C ILE A 104 6.44 -12.63 1.72
N GLY A 105 6.13 -11.70 2.62
CA GLY A 105 4.83 -11.65 3.30
C GLY A 105 4.90 -12.09 4.76
N GLY A 106 3.82 -11.80 5.50
CA GLY A 106 3.84 -11.75 6.96
C GLY A 106 4.34 -13.01 7.67
N CYS A 107 3.97 -14.20 7.19
CA CYS A 107 4.34 -15.46 7.83
C CYS A 107 5.62 -16.11 7.28
N THR A 108 6.36 -15.43 6.41
CA THR A 108 7.59 -15.98 5.79
C THR A 108 8.88 -15.60 6.55
N GLY A 109 8.79 -14.62 7.46
CA GLY A 109 9.97 -13.96 8.03
C GLY A 109 10.71 -13.04 7.05
N GLY A 110 10.22 -12.94 5.81
CA GLY A 110 10.68 -11.99 4.80
C GLY A 110 10.06 -10.59 4.98
N PRO A 111 10.25 -9.70 3.99
CA PRO A 111 9.72 -8.35 4.05
C PRO A 111 8.18 -8.33 4.01
N ILE A 112 7.61 -7.32 4.66
CA ILE A 112 6.16 -7.10 4.73
C ILE A 112 5.65 -6.58 3.39
N ILE A 113 4.52 -7.13 2.92
CA ILE A 113 3.85 -6.65 1.70
C ILE A 113 2.94 -5.48 2.06
N ILE A 114 3.01 -4.42 1.25
CA ILE A 114 2.13 -3.25 1.34
C ILE A 114 1.44 -3.02 -0.01
N ASP A 115 0.13 -2.86 0.00
CA ASP A 115 -0.67 -2.55 -1.18
C ASP A 115 -1.24 -1.13 -1.02
N PHE A 116 -0.68 -0.18 -1.76
CA PHE A 116 -1.09 1.24 -1.70
C PHE A 116 -2.46 1.50 -2.34
N GLU A 117 -2.88 0.67 -3.30
CA GLU A 117 -4.16 0.81 -3.97
C GLU A 117 -5.29 0.31 -3.07
N LYS A 118 -5.12 -0.89 -2.51
CA LYS A 118 -6.08 -1.49 -1.56
C LYS A 118 -5.97 -0.90 -0.15
N ARG A 119 -4.88 -0.20 0.15
CA ARG A 119 -4.52 0.30 1.49
C ARG A 119 -4.46 -0.82 2.52
N THR A 120 -3.79 -1.91 2.17
CA THR A 120 -3.61 -3.06 3.04
C THR A 120 -2.15 -3.33 3.34
N VAL A 121 -1.87 -3.83 4.54
CA VAL A 121 -0.56 -4.38 4.92
C VAL A 121 -0.76 -5.85 5.29
N GLU A 122 0.06 -6.74 4.73
CA GLU A 122 -0.04 -8.18 5.03
C GLU A 122 0.84 -8.57 6.22
N MET A 123 0.21 -9.13 7.26
CA MET A 123 0.88 -9.61 8.46
C MET A 123 0.63 -11.11 8.71
N CYS A 124 1.42 -11.66 9.63
CA CYS A 124 1.08 -12.85 10.40
C CYS A 124 0.46 -12.33 11.70
#